data_AF-A0A951N1X6-F1
#
_entry.id   AF-A0A951N1X6-F1
#
_cell.length_a   1.000
_cell.length_b   1.000
_cell.length_c   1.000
_cell.angle_alpha   90.00
_cell.angle_beta   90.00
_cell.angle_gamma   90.00
#
_symmetry.space_group_name_H-M   'P 1'
#
loop_
_entity.id
_entity.type
_entity.pdbx_description
1 polymer ?
#
loop_
_entity_poly.entity_id
_entity_poly.type
_entity_poly.pdbx_seq_one_letter_code
_entity_poly.pdbx_strand_id
1 'polypeptide(L)'
;MVTSDEQERHLCVEIAIVDRSWVERLPPAPGGADALPVTLSFDDLELAARDRTAVTELGYVVVGPAAAGHVTDVAHLLVGPAAVERHARWWRALLDLATRVYDLRFGPVQLALRDVLAVHLDHRANGTAATPLRVRAPRPPSA
;
A
#
# COMPACT_ATOMS: atom_id res chain seq x y z
N MET A 1 -9.55 -9.12 -20.82
CA MET A 1 -8.62 -8.73 -19.74
C MET A 1 -8.78 -7.23 -19.59
N VAL A 2 -9.57 -6.79 -18.60
CA VAL A 2 -9.89 -5.38 -18.37
C VAL A 2 -8.86 -4.86 -17.38
N THR A 3 -7.82 -4.19 -17.87
CA THR A 3 -7.08 -3.26 -17.03
C THR A 3 -8.01 -2.07 -16.82
N SER A 4 -8.59 -1.95 -15.63
CA SER A 4 -9.40 -0.76 -15.33
C SER A 4 -8.49 0.45 -15.45
N ASP A 5 -8.90 1.48 -16.21
CA ASP A 5 -8.21 2.78 -16.45
C ASP A 5 -7.55 3.37 -15.19
N GLU A 6 -8.13 3.05 -14.03
CA GLU A 6 -7.63 3.40 -12.71
C GLU A 6 -6.26 2.75 -12.38
N GLN A 7 -6.08 1.46 -12.68
CA GLN A 7 -4.83 0.70 -12.48
C GLN A 7 -3.68 1.29 -13.28
N GLU A 8 -3.98 1.75 -14.50
CA GLU A 8 -2.99 2.31 -15.41
C GLU A 8 -2.33 3.55 -14.79
N ARG A 9 -3.00 4.27 -13.89
CA ARG A 9 -2.45 5.50 -13.29
C ARG A 9 -1.73 5.29 -11.96
N HIS A 10 -1.60 4.04 -11.51
CA HIS A 10 -0.93 3.74 -10.24
C HIS A 10 0.58 3.61 -10.42
N LEU A 11 1.29 3.90 -9.34
CA LEU A 11 2.72 3.61 -9.20
C LEU A 11 2.89 2.44 -8.24
N CYS A 12 3.79 1.52 -8.58
CA CYS A 12 4.28 0.54 -7.61
C CYS A 12 5.65 0.99 -7.10
N VAL A 13 5.77 1.18 -5.79
CA VAL A 13 7.01 1.59 -5.14
C VAL A 13 7.61 0.39 -4.44
N GLU A 14 8.86 0.11 -4.72
CA GLU A 14 9.63 -0.97 -4.09
C GLU A 14 10.59 -0.37 -3.07
N ILE A 15 10.56 -0.90 -1.84
CA ILE A 15 11.42 -0.50 -0.74
C ILE A 15 12.18 -1.71 -0.24
N ALA A 16 13.51 -1.61 -0.18
CA ALA A 16 14.35 -2.66 0.41
C ALA A 16 14.24 -2.67 1.94
N ILE A 17 14.00 -3.85 2.49
CA ILE A 17 13.92 -4.13 3.93
C ILE A 17 15.29 -4.58 4.41
N VAL A 18 16.15 -3.61 4.69
CA VAL A 18 17.54 -3.88 5.12
C VAL A 18 17.60 -4.38 6.57
N ASP A 19 16.76 -3.82 7.43
CA ASP A 19 16.69 -4.14 8.86
C ASP A 19 15.33 -3.73 9.45
N ARG A 20 15.15 -3.95 10.75
CA ARG A 20 13.88 -3.68 11.46
C ARG A 20 13.52 -2.19 11.57
N SER A 21 14.47 -1.27 11.36
CA SER A 21 14.22 0.17 11.40
C SER A 21 13.52 0.70 10.15
N TRP A 22 13.36 -0.11 9.10
CA TRP A 22 12.74 0.34 7.85
C TRP A 22 11.32 0.89 8.08
N VAL A 23 10.54 0.28 8.98
CA VAL A 23 9.19 0.76 9.33
C VAL A 23 9.23 2.12 10.04
N GLU A 24 10.25 2.37 10.86
CA GLU A 24 10.42 3.65 11.56
C GLU A 24 10.73 4.80 10.59
N ARG A 25 11.32 4.47 9.43
CA ARG A 25 11.62 5.41 8.37
C ARG A 25 10.43 5.68 7.45
N LEU A 26 9.48 4.74 7.36
CA LEU A 26 8.28 4.90 6.54
C LEU A 26 7.48 6.12 7.00
N PRO A 27 7.11 7.04 6.08
CA PRO A 27 6.18 8.11 6.45
C PRO A 27 4.81 7.49 6.77
N PRO A 28 4.01 8.07 7.68
CA PRO A 28 2.63 7.65 7.89
C PRO A 28 1.82 7.70 6.59
N ALA A 29 0.95 6.72 6.37
CA ALA A 29 0.14 6.63 5.16
C ALA A 29 -0.71 7.90 5.00
N PRO A 30 -0.91 8.36 3.76
CA PRO A 30 -1.72 9.54 3.50
C PRO A 30 -3.19 9.20 3.78
N GLY A 31 -3.74 9.77 4.86
CA GLY A 31 -5.14 9.65 5.21
C GLY A 31 -6.01 10.75 4.59
N GLY A 32 -7.31 10.50 4.47
CA GLY A 32 -8.30 11.47 4.00
C GLY A 32 -9.55 10.76 3.49
N ALA A 33 -10.73 11.39 3.61
CA ALA A 33 -12.00 10.79 3.22
C ALA A 33 -12.08 10.42 1.72
N ASP A 34 -11.25 11.06 0.89
CA ASP A 34 -11.29 10.94 -0.58
C ASP A 34 -10.08 10.19 -1.17
N ALA A 35 -9.15 9.71 -0.33
CA ALA A 35 -7.96 9.00 -0.80
C ALA A 35 -8.15 7.48 -0.64
N LEU A 36 -7.94 6.73 -1.72
CA LEU A 36 -7.84 5.28 -1.62
C LEU A 36 -6.67 4.89 -0.70
N PRO A 37 -6.84 3.84 0.13
CA PRO A 37 -5.77 3.40 1.01
C PRO A 37 -4.55 2.97 0.18
N VAL A 38 -3.36 3.38 0.65
CA VAL A 38 -2.10 2.85 0.13
C VAL A 38 -1.94 1.43 0.67
N THR A 39 -1.85 0.49 -0.25
CA THR A 39 -1.72 -0.93 0.07
C THR A 39 -0.26 -1.34 0.01
N LEU A 40 0.15 -2.28 0.83
CA LEU A 40 1.51 -2.79 0.93
C LEU A 40 1.51 -4.32 0.91
N SER A 41 2.34 -4.92 0.07
CA SER A 41 2.66 -6.34 0.08
C SER A 41 4.12 -6.55 0.47
N PHE A 42 4.43 -7.74 0.95
CA PHE A 42 5.78 -8.18 1.29
C PHE A 42 6.18 -9.31 0.35
N ASP A 43 7.44 -9.45 0.00
CA ASP A 43 7.87 -10.63 -0.77
C ASP A 43 7.89 -11.93 0.06
N ASP A 44 7.97 -11.80 1.39
CA ASP A 44 8.07 -12.92 2.33
C ASP A 44 6.98 -12.91 3.44
N LEU A 45 6.58 -14.12 3.86
CA LEU A 45 5.55 -14.34 4.89
C LEU A 45 6.02 -14.02 6.30
N GLU A 46 7.28 -14.31 6.63
CA GLU A 46 7.85 -14.01 7.94
C GLU A 46 8.02 -12.50 8.11
N LEU A 47 8.47 -11.79 7.07
CA LEU A 47 8.49 -10.33 7.02
C LEU A 47 7.10 -9.74 7.24
N ALA A 48 6.09 -10.26 6.52
CA ALA A 48 4.71 -9.84 6.70
C ALA A 48 4.22 -10.08 8.14
N ALA A 49 4.50 -11.25 8.73
CA ALA A 49 4.08 -11.57 10.09
C ALA A 49 4.75 -10.64 11.13
N ARG A 50 6.03 -10.32 10.91
CA ARG A 50 6.83 -9.46 11.80
C ARG A 50 6.36 -8.02 11.79
N ASP A 51 6.17 -7.43 10.61
CA ASP A 51 6.05 -5.98 10.45
C ASP A 51 4.61 -5.51 10.21
N ARG A 52 3.65 -6.43 9.99
CA ARG A 52 2.25 -6.09 9.69
C ARG A 52 1.65 -5.12 10.70
N THR A 53 1.84 -5.35 12.00
CA THR A 53 1.22 -4.50 13.03
C THR A 53 1.71 -3.07 12.92
N ALA A 54 3.03 -2.86 12.89
CA ALA A 54 3.63 -1.53 12.83
C ALA A 54 3.27 -0.79 11.52
N VAL A 55 3.27 -1.50 10.39
CA VAL A 55 2.84 -0.93 9.09
C VAL A 55 1.35 -0.56 9.10
N THR A 56 0.50 -1.38 9.73
CA THR A 56 -0.94 -1.08 9.87
C THR A 56 -1.19 0.12 10.77
N GLU A 57 -0.42 0.27 11.86
CA GLU A 57 -0.49 1.43 12.76
C GLU A 57 -0.09 2.75 12.07
N LEU A 58 0.80 2.68 11.07
CA LEU A 58 1.11 3.80 10.18
C LEU A 58 -0.02 4.13 9.19
N GLY A 59 -1.08 3.32 9.12
CA GLY A 59 -2.25 3.53 8.27
C GLY A 59 -2.19 2.87 6.89
N TYR A 60 -1.17 2.05 6.62
CA TYR A 60 -1.11 1.26 5.39
C TYR A 60 -1.98 0.00 5.50
N VAL A 61 -2.48 -0.47 4.36
CA VAL A 61 -3.23 -1.73 4.31
C VAL A 61 -2.32 -2.85 3.81
N VAL A 62 -1.99 -3.80 4.70
CA VAL A 62 -1.17 -4.96 4.36
C VAL A 62 -2.02 -6.00 3.64
N VAL A 63 -1.74 -6.25 2.36
CA VAL A 63 -2.58 -7.10 1.50
C VAL A 63 -2.12 -8.56 1.41
N GLY A 64 -0.92 -8.87 1.89
CA GLY A 64 -0.38 -10.23 1.93
C GLY A 64 1.00 -10.35 1.27
N PRO A 65 1.54 -11.58 1.20
CA PRO A 65 2.80 -11.82 0.53
C PRO A 65 2.63 -11.82 -1.00
N ALA A 66 3.56 -11.22 -1.73
CA ALA A 66 3.65 -11.29 -3.18
C ALA A 66 5.10 -11.04 -3.63
N ALA A 67 5.66 -11.98 -4.38
CA ALA A 67 7.02 -11.88 -4.88
C ALA A 67 7.05 -11.34 -6.31
N ALA A 68 7.95 -10.40 -6.59
CA ALA A 68 8.25 -9.92 -7.95
C ALA A 68 9.35 -10.75 -8.65
N GLY A 69 9.86 -11.80 -8.00
CA GLY A 69 10.79 -12.79 -8.54
C GLY A 69 12.22 -12.31 -8.85
N HIS A 70 12.52 -11.02 -8.69
CA HIS A 70 13.80 -10.42 -9.08
C HIS A 70 14.59 -9.80 -7.91
N VAL A 71 14.02 -9.80 -6.72
CA VAL A 71 14.59 -9.22 -5.50
C VAL A 71 13.96 -9.91 -4.28
N THR A 72 14.72 -9.97 -3.19
CA THR A 72 14.26 -10.48 -1.88
C THR A 72 14.30 -9.37 -0.84
N ASP A 73 13.57 -9.56 0.25
CA ASP A 73 13.47 -8.65 1.39
C ASP A 73 12.97 -7.27 0.97
N VAL A 74 11.79 -7.23 0.35
CA VAL A 74 11.19 -5.99 -0.15
C VAL A 74 9.73 -5.85 0.24
N ALA A 75 9.31 -4.60 0.38
CA ALA A 75 7.92 -4.21 0.39
C ALA A 75 7.54 -3.54 -0.92
N HIS A 76 6.37 -3.89 -1.46
CA HIS A 76 5.79 -3.22 -2.62
C HIS A 76 4.56 -2.44 -2.20
N LEU A 77 4.56 -1.13 -2.46
CA LEU A 77 3.44 -0.25 -2.20
C LEU A 77 2.72 0.08 -3.50
N LEU A 78 1.40 -0.03 -3.52
CA LEU A 78 0.59 0.45 -4.62
C LEU A 78 0.01 1.83 -4.27
N VAL A 79 0.48 2.84 -5.00
CA VAL A 79 0.18 4.26 -4.74
C VAL A 79 -0.67 4.82 -5.88
N GLY A 80 -1.83 5.38 -5.54
CA GLY A 80 -2.70 6.06 -6.48
C GLY A 80 -2.25 7.49 -6.79
N PRO A 81 -2.62 8.04 -7.96
CA PRO A 81 -2.20 9.37 -8.39
C PRO A 81 -2.69 10.47 -7.43
N ALA A 82 -3.90 10.33 -6.87
CA ALA A 82 -4.45 11.27 -5.91
C ALA A 82 -3.58 11.40 -4.63
N ALA A 83 -2.95 10.32 -4.18
CA ALA A 83 -2.04 10.36 -3.04
C ALA A 83 -0.76 11.15 -3.36
N VAL A 84 -0.20 10.92 -4.55
CA VAL A 84 0.99 11.64 -5.04
C VAL A 84 0.72 13.13 -5.18
N GLU A 85 -0.40 13.49 -5.80
CA GLU A 85 -0.78 14.88 -6.08
C GLU A 85 -1.10 15.67 -4.81
N ARG A 86 -1.85 15.07 -3.88
CA ARG A 86 -2.33 15.78 -2.68
C ARG A 86 -1.33 15.78 -1.53
N HIS A 87 -0.43 14.81 -1.49
CA HIS A 87 0.50 14.62 -0.37
C HIS A 87 1.96 14.67 -0.84
N ALA A 88 2.34 15.73 -1.57
CA ALA A 88 3.69 15.88 -2.14
C ALA A 88 4.85 15.73 -1.13
N ARG A 89 4.67 16.15 0.14
CA ARG A 89 5.69 15.95 1.19
C ARG A 89 5.82 14.47 1.58
N TRP A 90 4.70 13.77 1.72
CA TRP A 90 4.68 12.32 1.97
C TRP A 90 5.32 11.57 0.81
N TRP A 91 4.96 11.94 -0.43
CA TRP A 91 5.50 11.31 -1.63
C TRP A 91 7.02 11.45 -1.72
N ARG A 92 7.56 12.64 -1.45
CA ARG A 92 9.02 12.87 -1.40
C ARG A 92 9.70 12.00 -0.33
N ALA A 93 9.14 11.95 0.88
CA ALA A 93 9.67 11.12 1.95
C ALA A 93 9.64 9.62 1.60
N LEU A 94 8.61 9.17 0.88
CA LEU A 94 8.55 7.80 0.39
C LEU A 94 9.61 7.52 -0.69
N LEU A 95 9.83 8.46 -1.61
CA LEU A 95 10.86 8.35 -2.65
C LEU A 95 12.27 8.28 -2.09
N ASP A 96 12.56 8.94 -0.96
CA ASP A 96 13.86 8.85 -0.28
C ASP A 96 14.17 7.43 0.23
N LEU A 97 13.15 6.58 0.37
CA LEU A 97 13.26 5.18 0.78
C LEU A 97 13.16 4.19 -0.38
N ALA A 98 12.63 4.64 -1.52
CA ALA A 98 12.34 3.79 -2.65
C ALA A 98 13.63 3.30 -3.31
N THR A 99 13.76 1.99 -3.46
CA THR A 99 14.79 1.39 -4.31
C THR A 99 14.40 1.55 -5.77
N ARG A 100 13.10 1.37 -6.08
CA ARG A 100 12.55 1.49 -7.44
C ARG A 100 11.14 2.03 -7.41
N VAL A 101 10.77 2.72 -8.49
CA VAL A 101 9.40 3.17 -8.74
C VAL A 101 9.00 2.73 -10.13
N TYR A 102 7.91 1.99 -10.20
CA TYR A 102 7.38 1.38 -11.40
C TYR A 102 6.11 2.11 -11.83
N ASP A 103 6.12 2.62 -13.05
CA ASP A 103 4.95 3.22 -13.67
C ASP A 103 4.11 2.11 -14.34
N LEU A 104 2.90 1.90 -13.83
CA LEU A 104 2.04 0.81 -14.28
C LEU A 104 1.34 1.12 -15.61
N ARG A 105 1.52 2.31 -16.21
CA ARG A 105 1.09 2.56 -17.60
C ARG A 105 1.83 1.69 -18.62
N PHE A 106 2.99 1.17 -18.26
CA PHE A 106 3.80 0.35 -19.14
C PHE A 106 3.44 -1.14 -18.99
N GLY A 107 2.81 -1.71 -20.00
CA GLY A 107 2.40 -3.13 -20.02
C GLY A 107 3.51 -4.13 -19.62
N PRO A 108 4.77 -3.99 -20.07
CA PRO A 108 5.86 -4.88 -19.64
C PRO A 108 6.13 -4.86 -18.13
N VAL A 109 5.95 -3.70 -17.49
CA VAL A 109 6.10 -3.57 -16.03
C VAL A 109 4.98 -4.32 -15.31
N GLN A 110 3.75 -4.23 -15.81
CA GLN A 110 2.62 -4.98 -15.25
C GLN A 110 2.85 -6.49 -15.34
N LEU A 111 3.44 -6.97 -16.44
CA LEU A 111 3.79 -8.39 -16.60
C LEU A 111 4.86 -8.83 -15.60
N ALA A 112 5.89 -8.00 -15.38
CA ALA A 112 6.96 -8.29 -14.41
C ALA A 112 6.45 -8.28 -12.96
N LEU A 113 5.44 -7.46 -12.65
CA LEU A 113 4.85 -7.31 -11.32
C LEU A 113 3.53 -8.06 -11.15
N ARG A 114 3.20 -9.00 -12.05
CA ARG A 114 1.86 -9.61 -12.11
C ARG A 114 1.38 -10.15 -10.76
N ASP A 115 2.25 -10.89 -10.06
CA ASP A 115 1.87 -11.56 -8.81
C ASP A 115 1.71 -10.55 -7.66
N VAL A 116 2.54 -9.50 -7.65
CA VAL A 116 2.37 -8.33 -6.76
C VAL A 116 1.03 -7.66 -7.02
N LEU A 117 0.75 -7.30 -8.27
CA LEU A 117 -0.49 -6.63 -8.64
C LEU A 117 -1.73 -7.46 -8.31
N ALA A 118 -1.70 -8.78 -8.53
CA ALA A 118 -2.83 -9.66 -8.21
C ALA A 118 -3.30 -9.50 -6.76
N VAL A 119 -2.38 -9.49 -5.79
CA VAL A 119 -2.71 -9.37 -4.36
C VAL A 119 -3.27 -7.98 -4.02
N HIS A 120 -2.69 -6.92 -4.57
CA HIS A 120 -3.21 -5.56 -4.37
C HIS A 120 -4.61 -5.36 -4.97
N LEU A 121 -4.89 -6.00 -6.11
CA LEU A 121 -6.15 -5.88 -6.82
C LEU A 121 -7.26 -6.74 -6.23
N ASP A 122 -6.92 -7.96 -5.79
CA ASP A 122 -7.86 -8.81 -5.07
C ASP A 122 -8.35 -8.12 -3.80
N HIS A 123 -7.47 -7.41 -3.08
CA HIS A 123 -7.88 -6.59 -1.94
C HIS A 123 -8.88 -5.50 -2.34
N ARG A 124 -8.70 -4.85 -3.50
CA ARG A 124 -9.64 -3.81 -3.96
C ARG A 124 -10.98 -4.39 -4.40
N ALA A 125 -10.96 -5.51 -5.11
CA ALA A 125 -12.18 -6.20 -5.54
C ALA A 125 -13.00 -6.70 -4.34
N ASN A 126 -12.32 -7.19 -3.31
CA ASN A 126 -12.94 -7.69 -2.09
C ASN A 126 -13.18 -6.60 -1.02
N GLY A 127 -12.60 -5.40 -1.21
CA GLY A 127 -12.53 -4.31 -0.23
C GLY A 127 -13.63 -3.26 -0.34
N THR A 128 -14.58 -3.39 -1.28
CA THR A 128 -15.70 -2.43 -1.46
C THR A 128 -16.80 -2.56 -0.39
N ALA A 129 -16.45 -2.91 0.85
CA ALA A 129 -17.36 -2.88 1.99
C ALA A 129 -16.64 -2.70 3.34
N ALA A 130 -15.75 -1.72 3.46
CA ALA A 130 -15.44 -1.15 4.78
C ALA A 130 -16.33 0.09 4.99
N THR A 131 -17.56 -0.15 5.48
CA THR A 131 -18.37 0.93 6.07
C THR A 131 -17.53 1.57 7.17
N PRO A 132 -17.35 2.90 7.21
CA PRO A 132 -16.67 3.53 8.33
C PRO A 132 -17.45 3.18 9.61
N LEU A 133 -16.76 2.53 10.55
CA LEU A 133 -17.25 2.29 11.90
C LEU A 133 -17.53 3.66 12.52
N ARG A 134 -18.78 4.14 12.38
CA ARG A 134 -19.29 5.26 13.18
C ARG A 134 -19.22 4.79 14.62
N VAL A 135 -18.19 5.25 15.34
CA VAL A 135 -18.15 5.17 16.79
C VAL A 135 -19.42 5.85 17.30
N ARG A 136 -20.39 5.04 17.70
CA ARG A 136 -21.64 5.50 18.28
C ARG A 136 -21.28 6.00 19.67
N ALA A 137 -21.29 7.32 19.86
CA ALA A 137 -21.05 7.91 21.17
C ALA A 137 -22.04 7.30 22.20
N PRO A 138 -21.59 6.96 23.42
CA PRO A 138 -22.48 6.45 24.45
C PRO A 138 -23.52 7.52 24.81
N ARG A 139 -24.80 7.13 24.83
CA ARG A 139 -25.88 7.99 25.33
C ARG A 139 -25.68 8.23 26.84
N PRO A 140 -25.84 9.46 27.34
CA PRO A 140 -25.86 9.70 28.77
C PRO A 140 -27.13 9.07 29.40
N PRO A 141 -27.06 8.62 30.66
CA PRO A 141 -28.21 8.07 31.36
C PRO A 141 -29.26 9.17 31.58
N SER A 142 -30.51 8.84 31.26
CA SER A 142 -31.67 9.65 31.63
C SER A 142 -31.85 9.63 33.14
N ALA A 143 -31.94 10.82 33.73
CA ALA A 143 -32.40 11.03 35.10
C ALA A 143 -33.92 10.88 35.20
#